data_AF-A0A2P4QBU3-F1
#
_entry.id   AF-A0A2P4QBU3-F1
#
_cell.length_a   1.000
_cell.length_b   1.000
_cell.length_c   1.000
_cell.angle_alpha   90.00
_cell.angle_beta   90.00
_cell.angle_gamma   90.00
#
_symmetry.space_group_name_H-M   'P 1'
#
loop_
_entity.id
_entity.type
_entity.pdbx_description
1 polymer ?
#
loop_
_entity_poly.entity_id
_entity_poly.type
_entity_poly.pdbx_seq_one_letter_code
_entity_poly.pdbx_strand_id
1 'polypeptide(L)'
;MNSEEPSFTSFSPPPVNSNSTTAKTSSTTPHHLRSSQTSLINIVKAQISFRLSTLSAENYALNVAEINSLIDQHGQDTHFHLLRRLLIDSRICNTGARSSELLNHSLSYRLLIEKVIEAASDPALSAVFCEALNSVDNSDSFKDLDLNSFLENVGINPPEKVGFCISLLSANRKEIVEQAREIIKQNIDPLFEALGDQPVQANLSDKLKQHLIAYFEAEKRNSLPAQSDTSKPVVPFPLPESQFF
;
A
#
# COMPACT_ATOMS: atom_id res chain seq x y z
N MET A 1 -4.69 -4.94 -78.45
CA MET A 1 -4.56 -5.87 -77.32
C MET A 1 -4.75 -5.08 -76.05
N ASN A 2 -5.49 -5.69 -75.12
CA ASN A 2 -6.52 -5.07 -74.28
C ASN A 2 -6.05 -4.01 -73.28
N SER A 3 -6.91 -3.00 -73.13
CA SER A 3 -7.07 -2.16 -71.95
C SER A 3 -7.97 -2.89 -70.95
N GLU A 4 -7.57 -3.00 -69.68
CA GLU A 4 -8.43 -3.44 -68.59
C GLU A 4 -8.62 -2.28 -67.60
N GLU A 5 -9.85 -1.75 -67.59
CA GLU A 5 -10.37 -0.88 -66.53
C GLU A 5 -10.80 -1.71 -65.31
N PRO A 6 -10.68 -1.17 -64.09
CA PRO A 6 -11.20 -1.80 -62.89
C PRO A 6 -12.73 -1.64 -62.80
N SER A 7 -13.45 -2.76 -62.80
CA SER A 7 -14.90 -2.82 -62.61
C SER A 7 -15.27 -2.59 -61.13
N PHE A 8 -15.95 -1.47 -60.85
CA PHE A 8 -16.61 -1.22 -59.57
C PHE A 8 -17.91 -2.04 -59.48
N THR A 9 -17.94 -3.05 -58.61
CA THR A 9 -19.15 -3.81 -58.30
C THR A 9 -19.91 -3.14 -57.15
N SER A 10 -21.09 -2.64 -57.50
CA SER A 10 -22.14 -2.15 -56.61
C SER A 10 -22.67 -3.29 -55.73
N PHE A 11 -22.51 -3.19 -54.41
CA PHE A 11 -23.17 -4.06 -53.44
C PHE A 11 -24.26 -3.31 -52.68
N SER A 12 -25.51 -3.74 -52.88
CA SER A 12 -26.70 -3.27 -52.16
C SER A 12 -26.67 -3.69 -50.68
N PRO A 13 -27.19 -2.86 -49.75
CA PRO A 13 -27.31 -3.24 -48.34
C PRO A 13 -28.52 -4.18 -48.09
N PRO A 14 -28.47 -5.06 -47.07
CA PRO A 14 -29.59 -5.92 -46.70
C PRO A 14 -30.67 -5.15 -45.91
N PRO A 15 -31.91 -5.67 -45.87
CA PRO A 15 -33.03 -4.99 -45.21
C PRO A 15 -32.92 -5.04 -43.67
N VAL A 16 -33.25 -3.91 -43.03
CA VAL A 16 -33.43 -3.75 -41.59
C VAL A 16 -34.70 -4.50 -41.16
N ASN A 17 -34.53 -5.57 -40.38
CA ASN A 17 -35.64 -6.28 -39.75
C ASN A 17 -36.04 -5.57 -38.44
N SER A 18 -37.21 -4.93 -38.44
CA SER A 18 -37.80 -4.30 -37.26
C SER A 18 -38.71 -5.31 -36.55
N ASN A 19 -38.25 -5.90 -35.45
CA ASN A 19 -39.12 -6.65 -34.54
C ASN A 19 -39.16 -5.96 -33.17
N SER A 20 -40.26 -5.25 -32.94
CA SER A 20 -40.73 -4.87 -31.61
C SER A 20 -41.56 -6.00 -30.98
N THR A 21 -41.64 -5.95 -29.65
CA THR A 21 -42.60 -6.62 -28.75
C THR A 21 -42.37 -8.10 -28.40
N THR A 22 -41.86 -8.36 -27.19
CA THR A 22 -42.68 -8.81 -26.04
C THR A 22 -41.81 -9.06 -24.81
N ALA A 23 -42.31 -8.60 -23.67
CA ALA A 23 -41.65 -8.66 -22.36
C ALA A 23 -41.35 -10.09 -21.92
N LYS A 24 -40.12 -10.32 -21.45
CA LYS A 24 -39.80 -11.30 -20.41
C LYS A 24 -38.91 -10.59 -19.39
N THR A 25 -39.52 -10.22 -18.27
CA THR A 25 -38.86 -9.84 -17.03
C THR A 25 -37.90 -10.95 -16.62
N SER A 26 -36.65 -10.79 -17.05
CA SER A 26 -35.52 -11.64 -16.66
C SER A 26 -34.75 -10.80 -15.66
N SER A 27 -34.81 -11.22 -14.40
CA SER A 27 -34.04 -10.70 -13.26
C SER A 27 -32.68 -10.15 -13.68
N THR A 28 -32.52 -8.82 -13.62
CA THR A 28 -31.26 -8.13 -13.87
C THR A 28 -30.25 -8.56 -12.82
N THR A 29 -29.40 -9.48 -13.22
CA THR A 29 -28.25 -9.96 -12.46
C THR A 29 -27.27 -8.80 -12.24
N PRO A 30 -26.66 -8.64 -11.04
CA PRO A 30 -25.68 -7.59 -10.72
C PRO A 30 -24.34 -7.70 -11.48
N HIS A 31 -24.24 -8.59 -12.47
CA HIS A 31 -22.97 -9.05 -13.04
C HIS A 31 -22.42 -8.14 -14.16
N HIS A 32 -23.29 -7.44 -14.90
CA HIS A 32 -22.88 -6.58 -16.03
C HIS A 32 -22.27 -5.23 -15.60
N LEU A 33 -22.77 -4.63 -14.51
CA LEU A 33 -22.18 -3.41 -13.96
C LEU A 33 -20.80 -3.68 -13.35
N ARG A 34 -20.62 -4.82 -12.67
CA ARG A 34 -19.33 -5.19 -12.08
C ARG A 34 -18.25 -5.43 -13.13
N SER A 35 -18.55 -6.10 -14.25
CA SER A 35 -17.55 -6.31 -15.31
C SER A 35 -17.10 -4.99 -15.96
N SER A 36 -18.04 -4.06 -16.18
CA SER A 36 -17.76 -2.74 -16.77
C SER A 36 -16.88 -1.87 -15.86
N GLN A 37 -17.10 -1.91 -14.54
CA GLN A 37 -16.25 -1.23 -13.57
C GLN A 37 -14.84 -1.83 -13.52
N THR A 38 -14.71 -3.16 -13.55
CA THR A 38 -13.39 -3.81 -13.57
C THR A 38 -12.59 -3.50 -14.84
N SER A 39 -13.25 -3.41 -16.00
CA SER A 39 -12.58 -3.01 -17.25
C SER A 39 -12.08 -1.57 -17.19
N LEU A 40 -12.86 -0.66 -16.59
CA LEU A 40 -12.45 0.73 -16.43
C LEU A 40 -11.21 0.86 -15.53
N ILE A 41 -11.22 0.21 -14.37
CA ILE A 41 -10.06 0.21 -13.45
C ILE A 41 -8.82 -0.36 -14.13
N ASN A 42 -8.94 -1.41 -14.96
CA ASN A 42 -7.80 -1.95 -15.70
C ASN A 42 -7.23 -0.97 -16.73
N ILE A 43 -8.09 -0.20 -17.41
CA ILE A 43 -7.66 0.85 -18.34
C ILE A 43 -6.91 1.94 -17.57
N VAL A 44 -7.43 2.39 -16.43
CA VAL A 44 -6.80 3.40 -15.56
C VAL A 44 -5.42 2.92 -15.08
N LYS A 45 -5.33 1.67 -14.62
CA LYS A 45 -4.05 1.05 -14.22
C LYS A 45 -3.05 1.01 -15.37
N ALA A 46 -3.49 0.69 -16.58
CA ALA A 46 -2.64 0.72 -17.77
C ALA A 46 -2.16 2.16 -18.09
N GLN A 47 -3.02 3.17 -17.93
CA GLN A 47 -2.66 4.56 -18.13
C GLN A 47 -1.59 5.02 -17.13
N ILE A 48 -1.71 4.66 -15.86
CA ILE A 48 -0.67 4.94 -14.85
C ILE A 48 0.65 4.27 -15.23
N SER A 49 0.62 2.99 -15.58
CA SER A 49 1.82 2.27 -16.01
C SER A 49 2.48 2.92 -17.22
N PHE A 50 1.68 3.38 -18.20
CA PHE A 50 2.18 4.10 -19.37
C PHE A 50 2.86 5.41 -18.95
N ARG A 51 2.19 6.25 -18.15
CA ARG A 51 2.73 7.53 -17.68
C ARG A 51 4.04 7.35 -16.93
N LEU A 52 4.10 6.38 -16.00
CA LEU A 52 5.32 6.00 -15.30
C LEU A 52 6.46 5.59 -16.25
N SER A 53 6.16 4.77 -17.25
CA SER A 53 7.16 4.30 -18.22
C SER A 53 7.74 5.41 -19.11
N THR A 54 7.01 6.51 -19.25
CA THR A 54 7.38 7.67 -20.08
C THR A 54 7.97 8.84 -19.29
N LEU A 55 8.22 8.68 -17.99
CA LEU A 55 8.76 9.76 -17.16
C LEU A 55 10.09 10.29 -17.72
N SER A 56 10.14 11.60 -17.92
CA SER A 56 11.33 12.37 -18.27
C SER A 56 11.35 13.68 -17.46
N ALA A 57 12.50 14.35 -17.41
CA ALA A 57 12.61 15.63 -16.70
C ALA A 57 11.62 16.68 -17.24
N GLU A 58 11.35 16.65 -18.55
CA GLU A 58 10.47 17.60 -19.25
C GLU A 58 8.99 17.36 -18.96
N ASN A 59 8.58 16.10 -18.77
CA ASN A 59 7.18 15.74 -18.60
C ASN A 59 6.81 15.33 -17.16
N TYR A 60 7.76 15.33 -16.23
CA TYR A 60 7.56 14.80 -14.88
C TYR A 60 6.37 15.44 -14.17
N ALA A 61 6.33 16.76 -14.09
CA ALA A 61 5.28 17.47 -13.36
C ALA A 61 3.88 17.17 -13.94
N LEU A 62 3.78 17.15 -15.28
CA LEU A 62 2.52 16.83 -15.97
C LEU A 62 2.10 15.38 -15.74
N ASN A 63 3.03 14.43 -15.87
CA ASN A 63 2.74 13.02 -15.67
C ASN A 63 2.37 12.71 -14.21
N VAL A 64 3.03 13.33 -13.23
CA VAL A 64 2.70 13.18 -11.80
C VAL A 64 1.34 13.78 -11.49
N ALA A 65 1.03 14.96 -12.01
CA ALA A 65 -0.29 15.58 -11.83
C ALA A 65 -1.42 14.71 -12.40
N GLU A 66 -1.22 14.14 -13.59
CA GLU A 66 -2.19 13.22 -14.20
C GLU A 66 -2.32 11.91 -13.41
N ILE A 67 -1.20 11.35 -12.91
CA ILE A 67 -1.23 10.17 -12.04
C ILE A 67 -2.04 10.44 -10.77
N ASN A 68 -1.81 11.58 -10.11
CA ASN A 68 -2.55 11.96 -8.91
C ASN A 68 -4.05 12.16 -9.22
N SER A 69 -4.38 12.81 -10.34
CA SER A 69 -5.76 12.97 -10.80
C SER A 69 -6.48 11.63 -11.02
N LEU A 70 -5.78 10.64 -11.60
CA LEU A 70 -6.33 9.29 -11.76
C LEU A 70 -6.53 8.58 -10.41
N ILE A 71 -5.64 8.81 -9.45
CA ILE A 71 -5.80 8.27 -8.09
C ILE A 71 -7.01 8.90 -7.40
N ASP A 72 -7.16 10.23 -7.47
CA ASP A 72 -8.27 10.94 -6.83
C ASP A 72 -9.63 10.51 -7.39
N GLN A 73 -9.70 10.23 -8.70
CA GLN A 73 -10.93 9.81 -9.38
C GLN A 73 -11.31 8.35 -9.14
N HIS A 74 -10.32 7.47 -8.95
CA HIS A 74 -10.53 6.02 -8.94
C HIS A 74 -10.17 5.34 -7.61
N GLY A 75 -9.64 6.10 -6.65
CA GLY A 75 -9.43 5.69 -5.26
C GLY A 75 -8.26 4.73 -5.02
N GLN A 76 -8.39 3.97 -3.94
CA GLN A 76 -7.31 3.21 -3.31
C GLN A 76 -6.70 2.13 -4.22
N ASP A 77 -7.50 1.43 -5.04
CA ASP A 77 -7.00 0.38 -5.94
C ASP A 77 -5.98 0.91 -6.95
N THR A 78 -6.16 2.15 -7.37
CA THR A 78 -5.30 2.87 -8.31
C THR A 78 -4.03 3.34 -7.60
N HIS A 79 -4.15 3.78 -6.34
CA HIS A 79 -2.99 4.12 -5.53
C HIS A 79 -2.12 2.90 -5.20
N PHE A 80 -2.73 1.80 -4.79
CA PHE A 80 -2.07 0.51 -4.59
C PHE A 80 -1.30 0.09 -5.85
N HIS A 81 -1.92 0.21 -7.03
CA HIS A 81 -1.28 -0.13 -8.31
C HIS A 81 -0.06 0.76 -8.58
N LEU A 82 -0.15 2.06 -8.35
CA LEU A 82 0.98 2.99 -8.46
C LEU A 82 2.13 2.54 -7.55
N LEU A 83 1.86 2.34 -6.26
CA LEU A 83 2.88 1.99 -5.27
C LEU A 83 3.55 0.65 -5.60
N ARG A 84 2.77 -0.38 -5.95
CA ARG A 84 3.31 -1.67 -6.39
C ARG A 84 4.25 -1.50 -7.58
N ARG A 85 3.85 -0.68 -8.57
CA ARG A 85 4.66 -0.44 -9.76
C ARG A 85 5.97 0.30 -9.44
N LEU A 86 5.89 1.34 -8.60
CA LEU A 86 7.06 2.09 -8.15
C LEU A 86 8.05 1.21 -7.39
N LEU A 87 7.57 0.36 -6.47
CA LEU A 87 8.42 -0.58 -5.73
C LEU A 87 9.17 -1.56 -6.65
N ILE A 88 8.54 -1.99 -7.75
CA ILE A 88 9.17 -2.85 -8.75
C ILE A 88 10.20 -2.06 -9.59
N ASP A 89 9.83 -0.88 -10.08
CA ASP A 89 10.64 -0.12 -11.03
C ASP A 89 11.85 0.56 -10.36
N SER A 90 11.70 0.99 -9.10
CA SER A 90 12.73 1.71 -8.33
C SER A 90 13.91 0.84 -7.88
N ARG A 91 13.78 -0.50 -7.91
CA ARG A 91 14.81 -1.45 -7.47
C ARG A 91 15.48 -1.03 -6.16
N ILE A 92 14.70 -0.68 -5.13
CA ILE A 92 15.20 -0.19 -3.84
C ILE A 92 16.25 -1.09 -3.16
N CYS A 93 16.41 -2.34 -3.62
CA CYS A 93 17.34 -3.33 -3.07
C CYS A 93 18.55 -3.66 -3.93
N ASN A 94 18.70 -3.02 -5.10
CA ASN A 94 19.86 -3.26 -5.97
C ASN A 94 21.03 -2.34 -5.60
N THR A 95 21.28 -2.15 -4.30
CA THR A 95 22.39 -1.37 -3.73
C THR A 95 23.72 -2.11 -3.80
N GLY A 96 23.71 -3.37 -4.25
CA GLY A 96 24.90 -4.15 -4.60
C GLY A 96 25.66 -3.57 -5.80
N ALA A 97 26.69 -2.77 -5.52
CA ALA A 97 27.83 -2.43 -6.37
C ALA A 97 27.58 -1.75 -7.75
N ARG A 98 26.34 -1.48 -8.16
CA ARG A 98 26.04 -0.68 -9.36
C ARG A 98 25.15 0.51 -9.04
N SER A 99 25.80 1.50 -8.45
CA SER A 99 25.45 2.91 -8.37
C SER A 99 24.12 3.24 -7.68
N SER A 100 24.17 3.30 -6.35
CA SER A 100 23.17 3.98 -5.51
C SER A 100 22.85 5.39 -6.06
N GLU A 101 23.84 6.10 -6.63
CA GLU A 101 23.63 7.39 -7.29
C GLU A 101 22.69 7.30 -8.51
N LEU A 102 22.87 6.33 -9.42
CA LEU A 102 21.98 6.18 -10.57
C LEU A 102 20.53 5.83 -10.18
N LEU A 103 20.33 5.08 -9.08
CA LEU A 103 19.00 4.79 -8.55
C LEU A 103 18.36 6.05 -7.93
N ASN A 104 19.13 6.82 -7.16
CA ASN A 104 18.71 8.11 -6.59
C ASN A 104 18.32 9.13 -7.67
N HIS A 105 18.86 8.99 -8.89
CA HIS A 105 18.55 9.84 -10.03
C HIS A 105 17.38 9.36 -10.91
N SER A 106 16.83 8.17 -10.66
CA SER A 106 15.65 7.70 -11.40
C SER A 106 14.41 8.50 -11.02
N LEU A 107 13.67 9.00 -12.01
CA LEU A 107 12.43 9.74 -11.78
C LEU A 107 11.36 8.90 -11.08
N SER A 108 11.35 7.58 -11.30
CA SER A 108 10.46 6.66 -10.58
C SER A 108 10.86 6.52 -9.11
N TYR A 109 12.16 6.57 -8.80
CA TYR A 109 12.63 6.57 -7.41
C TYR A 109 12.29 7.89 -6.71
N ARG A 110 12.45 9.03 -7.39
CA ARG A 110 12.01 10.33 -6.88
C ARG A 110 10.51 10.33 -6.56
N LEU A 111 9.68 9.81 -7.47
CA LEU A 111 8.25 9.70 -7.23
C LEU A 111 7.93 8.72 -6.10
N LEU A 112 8.71 7.64 -5.94
CA LEU A 112 8.57 6.75 -4.79
C LEU A 112 8.84 7.48 -3.47
N ILE A 113 9.90 8.30 -3.39
CA ILE A 113 10.19 9.13 -2.21
C ILE A 113 8.99 10.02 -1.89
N GLU A 114 8.48 10.76 -2.88
CA GLU A 114 7.30 11.64 -2.70
C GLU A 114 6.10 10.86 -2.14
N LYS A 115 5.86 9.65 -2.65
CA LYS A 115 4.76 8.79 -2.19
C LYS A 115 4.99 8.18 -0.82
N VAL A 116 6.23 7.95 -0.41
CA VAL A 116 6.56 7.47 0.94
C VAL A 116 6.41 8.59 1.96
N ILE A 117 6.78 9.83 1.63
CA ILE A 117 6.50 11.01 2.46
C ILE A 117 4.99 11.15 2.67
N GLU A 118 4.21 11.12 1.58
CA GLU A 118 2.75 11.17 1.64
C GLU A 118 2.16 10.04 2.49
N ALA A 119 2.67 8.81 2.31
CA ALA A 119 2.24 7.66 3.09
C ALA A 119 2.57 7.82 4.58
N ALA A 120 3.74 8.35 4.94
CA ALA A 120 4.16 8.51 6.32
C ALA A 120 3.31 9.53 7.10
N SER A 121 2.69 10.49 6.41
CA SER A 121 1.78 11.47 7.02
C SER A 121 0.33 10.96 7.17
N ASP A 122 -0.09 9.93 6.42
CA ASP A 122 -1.42 9.31 6.51
C ASP A 122 -1.35 7.79 6.75
N PRO A 123 -1.74 7.30 7.96
CA PRO A 123 -1.74 5.87 8.28
C PRO A 123 -2.53 4.99 7.30
N ALA A 124 -3.59 5.51 6.68
CA ALA A 124 -4.34 4.75 5.67
C ALA A 124 -3.48 4.51 4.42
N LEU A 125 -2.71 5.51 3.99
CA LEU A 125 -1.78 5.39 2.87
C LEU A 125 -0.57 4.52 3.22
N SER A 126 -0.06 4.62 4.45
CA SER A 126 0.94 3.69 4.97
C SER A 126 0.48 2.22 4.92
N ALA A 127 -0.78 1.94 5.25
CA ALA A 127 -1.35 0.60 5.14
C ALA A 127 -1.43 0.12 3.67
N VAL A 128 -1.85 0.99 2.75
CA VAL A 128 -1.86 0.69 1.30
C VAL A 128 -0.44 0.43 0.78
N PHE A 129 0.55 1.17 1.27
CA PHE A 129 1.95 0.93 0.94
C PHE A 129 2.40 -0.46 1.43
N CYS A 130 2.06 -0.82 2.67
CA CYS A 130 2.36 -2.15 3.21
C CYS A 130 1.70 -3.25 2.37
N GLU A 131 0.46 -3.06 1.95
CA GLU A 131 -0.25 -3.98 1.05
C GLU A 131 0.48 -4.11 -0.30
N ALA A 132 0.85 -2.99 -0.92
CA ALA A 132 1.61 -2.97 -2.17
C ALA A 132 2.94 -3.70 -2.01
N LEU A 133 3.66 -3.44 -0.92
CA LEU A 133 4.90 -4.10 -0.54
C LEU A 133 4.71 -5.60 -0.39
N ASN A 134 3.65 -6.06 0.26
CA ASN A 134 3.33 -7.48 0.44
C ASN A 134 2.99 -8.18 -0.88
N SER A 135 2.44 -7.43 -1.84
CA SER A 135 2.00 -7.97 -3.11
C SER A 135 3.15 -8.25 -4.09
N VAL A 136 4.35 -7.70 -3.86
CA VAL A 136 5.50 -7.92 -4.73
C VAL A 136 6.12 -9.31 -4.45
N ASP A 137 5.86 -10.26 -5.34
CA ASP A 137 6.19 -11.68 -5.15
C ASP A 137 7.69 -12.02 -5.30
N ASN A 138 8.50 -11.10 -5.83
CA ASN A 138 9.93 -11.32 -6.04
C ASN A 138 10.67 -11.31 -4.68
N SER A 139 10.95 -12.49 -4.13
CA SER A 139 11.65 -12.67 -2.85
C SER A 139 13.01 -11.94 -2.80
N ASP A 140 13.68 -11.81 -3.93
CA ASP A 140 14.98 -11.12 -4.02
C ASP A 140 14.85 -9.59 -4.09
N SER A 141 13.66 -9.04 -4.39
CA SER A 141 13.49 -7.59 -4.56
C SER A 141 13.58 -6.80 -3.25
N PHE A 142 13.58 -7.46 -2.08
CA PHE A 142 13.64 -6.83 -0.75
C PHE A 142 14.74 -7.38 0.16
N LYS A 143 15.50 -8.36 -0.30
CA LYS A 143 16.43 -9.12 0.54
C LYS A 143 17.54 -8.26 1.14
N ASP A 144 18.05 -7.31 0.35
CA ASP A 144 19.14 -6.40 0.74
C ASP A 144 18.61 -4.99 1.06
N LEU A 145 17.30 -4.84 1.33
CA LEU A 145 16.74 -3.55 1.73
C LEU A 145 17.24 -3.19 3.13
N ASP A 146 17.97 -2.08 3.23
CA ASP A 146 18.12 -1.36 4.48
C ASP A 146 17.02 -0.30 4.58
N LEU A 147 15.96 -0.64 5.32
CA LEU A 147 14.80 0.21 5.53
C LEU A 147 15.17 1.49 6.29
N ASN A 148 16.13 1.42 7.22
CA ASN A 148 16.53 2.60 7.98
C ASN A 148 17.25 3.59 7.06
N SER A 149 18.26 3.13 6.32
CA SER A 149 18.96 3.96 5.32
C SER A 149 18.01 4.51 4.25
N PHE A 150 17.02 3.72 3.82
CA PHE A 150 15.99 4.20 2.92
C PHE A 150 15.19 5.35 3.52
N LEU A 151 14.67 5.20 4.75
CA LEU A 151 13.86 6.24 5.40
C LEU A 151 14.67 7.50 5.77
N GLU A 152 15.97 7.36 6.03
CA GLU A 152 16.88 8.52 6.15
C GLU A 152 16.95 9.31 4.83
N ASN A 153 17.09 8.61 3.69
CA ASN A 153 17.13 9.26 2.38
C ASN A 153 15.80 9.93 2.01
N VAL A 154 14.67 9.41 2.50
CA VAL A 154 13.35 10.02 2.32
C VAL A 154 13.22 11.32 3.14
N GLY A 155 13.92 11.44 4.28
CA GLY A 155 13.95 12.66 5.08
C GLY A 155 12.68 12.89 5.91
N ILE A 156 12.09 11.82 6.45
CA ILE A 156 10.84 11.86 7.23
C ILE A 156 11.13 12.16 8.71
N ASN A 157 10.28 12.98 9.33
CA ASN A 157 10.39 13.32 10.75
C ASN A 157 10.13 12.11 11.66
N PRO A 158 10.67 12.09 12.90
CA PRO A 158 10.51 10.94 13.81
C PRO A 158 9.06 10.45 14.01
N PRO A 159 8.04 11.31 14.18
CA PRO A 159 6.67 10.84 14.37
C PRO A 159 6.07 10.14 13.17
N GLU A 160 6.30 10.68 11.97
CA GLU A 160 5.85 10.12 10.71
C GLU A 160 6.61 8.81 10.39
N LYS A 161 7.92 8.78 10.69
CA LYS A 161 8.76 7.58 10.54
C LYS A 161 8.24 6.44 11.43
N VAL A 162 7.95 6.71 12.70
CA VAL A 162 7.36 5.71 13.62
C VAL A 162 5.99 5.27 13.11
N GLY A 163 5.11 6.18 12.72
CA GLY A 163 3.78 5.86 12.18
C GLY A 163 3.83 4.97 10.94
N PHE A 164 4.72 5.28 10.00
CA PHE A 164 4.96 4.48 8.81
C PHE A 164 5.45 3.07 9.18
N CYS A 165 6.45 2.97 10.06
CA CYS A 165 6.97 1.69 10.51
C CYS A 165 5.94 0.84 11.25
N ILE A 166 5.01 1.43 12.02
CA ILE A 166 3.90 0.70 12.66
C ILE A 166 3.05 -0.01 11.61
N SER A 167 2.74 0.66 10.49
CA SER A 167 1.99 0.03 9.40
C SER A 167 2.76 -1.13 8.76
N LEU A 168 4.08 -1.01 8.65
CA LEU A 168 4.95 -2.08 8.14
C LEU A 168 5.06 -3.30 9.05
N LEU A 169 4.59 -3.23 10.31
CA LEU A 169 4.51 -4.42 11.17
C LEU A 169 3.54 -5.50 10.65
N SER A 170 2.65 -5.13 9.72
CA SER A 170 1.75 -6.05 9.02
C SER A 170 2.36 -6.63 7.74
N ALA A 171 3.66 -6.42 7.50
CA ALA A 171 4.33 -6.98 6.34
C ALA A 171 4.46 -8.51 6.42
N ASN A 172 4.39 -9.19 5.28
CA ASN A 172 4.54 -10.64 5.16
C ASN A 172 6.01 -11.10 5.23
N ARG A 173 6.96 -10.17 5.16
CA ARG A 173 8.41 -10.44 5.20
C ARG A 173 8.95 -10.15 6.59
N LYS A 174 9.55 -11.16 7.22
CA LYS A 174 10.05 -11.07 8.60
C LYS A 174 11.14 -10.01 8.73
N GLU A 175 12.02 -9.91 7.74
CA GLU A 175 13.13 -8.96 7.72
C GLU A 175 12.63 -7.51 7.75
N ILE A 176 11.55 -7.20 7.04
CA ILE A 176 10.91 -5.87 7.06
C ILE A 176 10.28 -5.59 8.42
N VAL A 177 9.58 -6.57 9.00
CA VAL A 177 8.97 -6.44 10.33
C VAL A 177 10.04 -6.23 11.40
N GLU A 178 11.15 -6.96 11.36
CA GLU A 178 12.26 -6.83 12.29
C GLU A 178 12.93 -5.45 12.19
N GLN A 179 13.24 -5.00 10.96
CA GLN A 179 13.78 -3.66 10.74
C GLN A 179 12.81 -2.56 11.20
N ALA A 180 11.51 -2.68 10.90
CA ALA A 180 10.50 -1.72 11.34
C ALA A 180 10.41 -1.66 12.88
N ARG A 181 10.45 -2.81 13.57
CA ARG A 181 10.48 -2.84 15.05
C ARG A 181 11.71 -2.16 15.62
N GLU A 182 12.87 -2.38 15.01
CA GLU A 182 14.12 -1.77 15.46
C GLU A 182 14.09 -0.25 15.26
N ILE A 183 13.62 0.23 14.10
CA ILE A 183 13.45 1.65 13.83
C ILE A 183 12.49 2.29 14.83
N ILE A 184 11.35 1.64 15.14
CA ILE A 184 10.41 2.14 16.15
C ILE A 184 11.11 2.31 17.50
N LYS A 185 11.85 1.29 17.96
CA LYS A 185 12.58 1.35 19.25
C LYS A 185 13.60 2.48 19.29
N GLN A 186 14.39 2.63 18.22
CA GLN A 186 15.42 3.66 18.13
C GLN A 186 14.84 5.08 18.05
N ASN A 187 13.60 5.22 17.58
CA ASN A 187 12.93 6.51 17.41
C ASN A 187 11.94 6.83 18.55
N ILE A 188 11.91 6.08 19.65
CA ILE A 188 11.04 6.39 20.80
C ILE A 188 11.43 7.73 21.45
N ASP A 189 12.70 7.92 21.80
CA ASP A 189 13.14 9.17 22.43
C ASP A 189 13.02 10.37 21.47
N PRO A 190 13.48 10.29 20.20
CA PRO A 190 13.25 11.34 19.21
C PRO A 190 11.77 11.65 18.96
N LEU A 191 10.89 10.64 19.03
CA LEU A 191 9.44 10.83 18.94
C LEU A 191 8.94 11.69 20.10
N PHE A 192 9.29 11.38 21.34
CA PHE A 192 8.83 12.15 22.50
C PHE A 192 9.38 13.57 22.51
N GLU A 193 10.64 13.76 22.10
CA GLU A 193 11.22 15.09 21.92
C GLU A 193 10.47 15.89 20.86
N ALA A 194 10.23 15.29 19.68
CA ALA A 194 9.49 15.92 18.60
C ALA A 194 8.03 16.23 18.98
N LEU A 195 7.38 15.36 19.77
CA LEU A 195 6.04 15.62 20.30
C LEU A 195 6.04 16.66 21.41
N GLY A 196 7.17 16.97 22.04
CA GLY A 196 7.30 18.10 22.97
C GLY A 196 7.33 19.45 22.25
N ASP A 197 7.69 19.47 20.97
CA ASP A 197 7.81 20.68 20.16
C ASP A 197 6.47 21.11 19.53
N GLN A 198 6.03 22.33 19.83
CA GLN A 198 4.74 22.90 19.41
C GLN A 198 4.54 22.96 17.87
N PRO A 199 5.49 23.51 17.08
CA PRO A 199 5.38 23.50 15.61
C PRO A 199 5.24 22.10 15.02
N VAL A 200 5.96 21.11 15.54
CA VAL A 200 5.86 19.72 15.05
C VAL A 200 4.47 19.16 15.38
N GLN A 201 4.02 19.26 16.64
CA GLN A 201 2.66 18.84 17.03
C GLN A 201 1.56 19.46 16.18
N ALA A 202 1.69 20.74 15.82
CA ALA A 202 0.70 21.46 15.01
C ALA A 202 0.63 20.94 13.56
N ASN A 203 1.75 20.47 13.01
CA ASN A 203 1.83 19.96 11.64
C ASN A 203 1.43 18.47 11.52
N LEU A 204 1.43 17.71 12.61
CA LEU A 204 0.98 16.31 12.58
C LEU A 204 -0.52 16.18 12.33
N SER A 205 -0.88 15.36 11.34
CA SER A 205 -2.26 14.93 11.08
C SER A 205 -2.89 14.25 12.30
N ASP A 206 -4.17 14.55 12.57
CA ASP A 206 -4.93 13.91 13.65
C ASP A 206 -5.03 12.40 13.49
N LYS A 207 -5.09 11.90 12.24
CA LYS A 207 -5.07 10.47 11.96
C LYS A 207 -3.78 9.81 12.44
N LEU A 208 -2.64 10.46 12.18
CA LEU A 208 -1.32 9.97 12.59
C LEU A 208 -1.20 9.97 14.12
N LYS A 209 -1.66 11.04 14.79
CA LYS A 209 -1.69 11.10 16.27
C LYS A 209 -2.48 9.93 16.86
N GLN A 210 -3.69 9.70 16.35
CA GLN A 210 -4.55 8.60 16.80
C GLN A 210 -3.88 7.24 16.56
N HIS A 211 -3.22 7.06 15.40
CA HIS A 211 -2.52 5.82 15.07
C HIS A 211 -1.36 5.53 16.03
N LEU A 212 -0.55 6.54 16.35
CA LEU A 212 0.54 6.45 17.33
C LEU A 212 -0.02 6.10 18.72
N ILE A 213 -1.05 6.79 19.18
CA ILE A 213 -1.69 6.53 20.49
C ILE A 213 -2.20 5.09 20.56
N ALA A 214 -2.94 4.64 19.55
CA ALA A 214 -3.50 3.29 19.51
C ALA A 214 -2.40 2.21 19.58
N TYR A 215 -1.28 2.41 18.90
CA TYR A 215 -0.14 1.51 18.96
C TYR A 215 0.47 1.44 20.36
N PHE A 216 0.80 2.58 20.96
CA PHE A 216 1.44 2.60 22.29
C PHE A 216 0.52 2.11 23.41
N GLU A 217 -0.79 2.35 23.31
CA GLU A 217 -1.77 1.75 24.22
C GLU A 217 -1.84 0.23 24.09
N ALA A 218 -1.76 -0.30 22.87
CA ALA A 218 -1.69 -1.74 22.64
C ALA A 218 -0.40 -2.35 23.19
N GLU A 219 0.74 -1.69 22.99
CA GLU A 219 2.03 -2.14 23.51
C GLU A 219 2.06 -2.12 25.04
N LYS A 220 1.48 -1.09 25.66
CA LYS A 220 1.28 -1.02 27.12
C LYS A 220 0.42 -2.17 27.63
N ARG A 221 -0.65 -2.53 26.91
CA ARG A 221 -1.53 -3.66 27.29
C ARG A 221 -0.79 -4.99 27.20
N ASN A 222 0.04 -5.19 26.18
CA ASN A 222 0.80 -6.42 25.98
C ASN A 222 1.99 -6.59 26.95
N SER A 223 2.51 -5.49 27.50
CA SER A 223 3.61 -5.50 28.47
C SER A 223 3.18 -5.64 29.93
N LEU A 224 1.88 -5.51 30.25
CA LEU A 224 1.38 -5.89 31.57
C LEU A 224 1.43 -7.43 31.72
N PRO A 225 2.03 -7.97 32.80
CA PRO A 225 1.95 -9.40 33.06
C PRO A 225 0.48 -9.78 33.20
N ALA A 226 0.05 -10.82 32.47
CA ALA A 226 -1.22 -11.47 32.71
C ALA A 226 -1.31 -11.74 34.22
N GLN A 227 -2.25 -11.08 34.91
CA GLN A 227 -2.52 -11.41 36.30
C GLN A 227 -2.87 -12.89 36.31
N SER A 228 -1.96 -13.71 36.80
CA SER A 228 -2.21 -15.10 37.10
C SER A 228 -3.29 -15.10 38.17
N ASP A 229 -4.52 -15.36 37.74
CA ASP A 229 -5.65 -15.67 38.60
C ASP A 229 -5.22 -16.82 39.52
N THR A 230 -4.79 -16.49 40.72
CA THR A 230 -4.51 -17.45 41.79
C THR A 230 -5.81 -17.82 42.49
N SER A 231 -6.86 -18.13 41.71
CA SER A 231 -8.02 -18.85 42.21
C SER A 231 -7.70 -20.35 42.18
N LYS A 232 -6.80 -20.80 43.06
CA LYS A 232 -6.75 -22.22 43.43
C LYS A 232 -8.03 -22.54 44.19
N PRO A 233 -8.85 -23.51 43.78
CA PRO A 233 -9.84 -24.06 44.69
C PRO A 233 -9.08 -24.76 45.81
N VAL A 234 -9.30 -24.31 47.04
CA VAL A 234 -8.84 -25.00 48.26
C VAL A 234 -9.50 -26.37 48.25
N VAL A 235 -8.75 -27.40 47.92
CA VAL A 235 -9.19 -28.79 48.06
C VAL A 235 -9.27 -29.07 49.57
N PRO A 236 -10.43 -29.51 50.10
CA PRO A 236 -10.52 -29.88 51.51
C PRO A 236 -9.64 -31.10 51.78
N PHE A 237 -8.78 -30.99 52.79
CA PHE A 237 -8.00 -32.07 53.36
C PHE A 237 -8.93 -33.25 53.76
N PRO A 238 -8.65 -34.51 53.37
CA PRO A 238 -9.36 -35.64 53.94
C PRO A 238 -8.89 -35.88 55.38
N LEU A 239 -9.84 -35.99 56.30
CA LEU A 239 -9.63 -36.40 57.69
C LEU A 239 -9.09 -37.85 57.73
N PRO A 240 -8.21 -38.18 58.69
CA PRO A 240 -7.72 -39.55 58.85
C PRO A 240 -8.84 -40.45 59.35
N GLU A 241 -9.12 -41.52 58.60
CA GLU A 241 -10.00 -42.60 59.03
C GLU A 241 -9.48 -43.17 60.36
N SER A 242 -10.33 -43.05 61.38
CA SER A 242 -10.12 -43.64 62.68
C SER A 242 -10.23 -45.15 62.53
N GLN A 243 -9.14 -45.86 62.78
CA GLN A 243 -9.21 -47.30 63.05
C GLN A 243 -10.14 -47.52 64.25
N PHE A 244 -11.21 -48.27 64.04
CA PHE A 244 -11.91 -48.96 65.11
C PHE A 244 -12.17 -50.40 64.69
N PHE A 245 -11.95 -51.26 65.69
CA PHE A 245 -11.88 -52.72 65.74
C PHE A 245 -12.98 -53.48 65.00
#